data_AF-A0A1G6M8C1-F1
#
_entry.id   AF-A0A1G6M8C1-F1
#
_cell.length_a   1.000
_cell.length_b   1.000
_cell.length_c   1.000
_cell.angle_alpha   90.00
_cell.angle_beta   90.00
_cell.angle_gamma   90.00
#
_symmetry.space_group_name_H-M   'P 1'
#
loop_
_entity.id
_entity.type
_entity.pdbx_description
1 polymer ?
#
loop_
_entity_poly.entity_id
_entity_poly.type
_entity_poly.pdbx_seq_one_letter_code
_entity_poly.pdbx_strand_id
1 'polypeptide(L)'
;MSAADDPRPIRPVPVVDTSSVAVERVRTAAEFAACLDQVRVLAGPLSHREIESRGGGRLRRTKIGQVLAGELPRREFLAAYLTVCGVPADAHEPWHRKWTFLISARLPAEPDVATVHRERDAAVARARLLEQEVAALRATAVVPPEAHESFRKEIRTLRAERDAARGQARLATRQHESTVERLRLAEAARDEALSRQRLLDNDLQAAGATIARLTETVDRLRARPRQARTESASPREPSGQKRLALYTREEADDLYGTTSDAPSPVIGDGEPIG
;
A
#
# COMPACT_ATOMS: atom_id res chain seq x y z
N MET A 1 -15.42 -18.36 -22.28
CA MET A 1 -16.25 -18.98 -21.23
C MET A 1 -15.61 -18.70 -19.89
N SER A 2 -15.91 -17.54 -19.27
CA SER A 2 -15.53 -17.24 -17.88
C SER A 2 -16.68 -17.64 -16.99
N ALA A 3 -16.43 -18.58 -16.07
CA ALA A 3 -17.36 -18.91 -15.00
C ALA A 3 -17.49 -17.66 -14.10
N ALA A 4 -18.67 -17.05 -14.10
CA ALA A 4 -19.02 -15.99 -13.19
C ALA A 4 -18.95 -16.54 -11.75
N ASP A 5 -18.13 -15.88 -10.93
CA ASP A 5 -18.00 -16.12 -9.50
C ASP A 5 -19.31 -15.66 -8.84
N ASP A 6 -20.22 -16.60 -8.64
CA ASP A 6 -21.55 -16.36 -8.08
C ASP A 6 -21.40 -16.03 -6.57
N PRO A 7 -21.67 -14.79 -6.13
CA PRO A 7 -21.47 -14.40 -4.74
C PRO A 7 -22.45 -15.16 -3.86
N ARG A 8 -21.93 -16.15 -3.11
CA ARG A 8 -22.74 -16.93 -2.16
C ARG A 8 -23.55 -15.98 -1.28
N PRO A 9 -24.86 -16.23 -1.09
CA PRO A 9 -25.71 -15.37 -0.29
C PRO A 9 -25.12 -15.23 1.12
N ILE A 10 -24.87 -13.99 1.52
CA ILE A 10 -24.39 -13.64 2.86
C ILE A 10 -25.49 -14.07 3.84
N ARG A 11 -25.24 -15.16 4.57
CA ARG A 11 -26.16 -15.61 5.62
C ARG A 11 -26.30 -14.48 6.66
N PRO A 12 -27.53 -14.13 7.08
CA PRO A 12 -27.73 -13.14 8.13
C PRO A 12 -26.93 -13.55 9.38
N VAL A 13 -26.20 -12.61 9.94
CA VAL A 13 -25.37 -12.85 11.13
C VAL A 13 -26.32 -13.05 12.32
N PRO A 14 -26.29 -14.21 12.99
CA PRO A 14 -27.10 -14.39 14.20
C PRO A 14 -26.60 -13.41 15.26
N VAL A 15 -27.53 -12.75 15.95
CA VAL A 15 -27.19 -11.92 17.11
C VAL A 15 -26.70 -12.84 18.21
N VAL A 16 -25.47 -12.63 18.67
CA VAL A 16 -24.84 -13.46 19.72
C VAL A 16 -25.03 -12.80 21.07
N ASP A 17 -25.68 -13.53 21.99
CA ASP A 17 -25.74 -13.14 23.40
C ASP A 17 -24.42 -13.47 24.10
N THR A 18 -23.62 -12.43 24.36
CA THR A 18 -22.33 -12.56 25.06
C THR A 18 -22.44 -12.54 26.58
N SER A 19 -23.64 -12.50 27.15
CA SER A 19 -23.86 -12.43 28.61
C SER A 19 -23.26 -13.63 29.37
N SER A 20 -23.08 -14.76 28.67
CA SER A 20 -22.43 -15.96 29.19
C SER A 20 -20.89 -15.87 29.25
N VAL A 21 -20.28 -14.94 28.52
CA VAL A 21 -18.82 -14.78 28.45
C VAL A 21 -18.36 -13.78 29.52
N ALA A 22 -17.69 -14.29 30.55
CA ALA A 22 -17.27 -13.49 31.71
C ALA A 22 -16.02 -12.62 31.45
N VAL A 23 -16.06 -11.76 30.41
CA VAL A 23 -14.95 -10.90 29.99
C VAL A 23 -14.41 -10.02 31.13
N GLU A 24 -15.26 -9.60 32.06
CA GLU A 24 -14.87 -8.74 33.19
C GLU A 24 -13.92 -9.43 34.20
N ARG A 25 -13.87 -10.77 34.22
CA ARG A 25 -12.99 -11.54 35.12
C ARG A 25 -11.58 -11.75 34.55
N VAL A 26 -11.39 -11.49 33.26
CA VAL A 26 -10.11 -11.67 32.55
C VAL A 26 -9.00 -10.83 33.17
N ARG A 27 -7.82 -11.43 33.37
CA ARG A 27 -6.61 -10.79 33.90
C ARG A 27 -5.43 -10.84 32.96
N THR A 28 -5.45 -11.73 31.98
CA THR A 28 -4.34 -11.94 31.05
C THR A 28 -4.76 -11.85 29.59
N ALA A 29 -3.80 -11.61 28.69
CA ALA A 29 -4.06 -11.58 27.26
C ALA A 29 -4.51 -12.95 26.71
N ALA A 30 -4.00 -14.05 27.28
CA ALA A 30 -4.40 -15.41 26.92
C ALA A 30 -5.87 -15.69 27.31
N GLU A 31 -6.29 -15.29 28.50
CA GLU A 31 -7.69 -15.38 28.92
C GLU A 31 -8.61 -14.51 28.05
N PHE A 32 -8.15 -13.32 27.64
CA PHE A 32 -8.89 -12.46 26.71
C PHE A 32 -9.08 -13.13 25.34
N ALA A 33 -8.03 -13.74 24.81
CA ALA A 33 -8.08 -14.50 23.57
C ALA A 33 -9.04 -15.71 23.67
N ALA A 34 -9.05 -16.41 24.81
CA ALA A 34 -10.00 -17.49 25.06
C ALA A 34 -11.45 -17.00 25.08
N CYS A 35 -11.73 -15.83 25.67
CA CYS A 35 -13.06 -15.20 25.60
C CYS A 35 -13.46 -14.84 24.16
N LEU A 36 -12.53 -14.32 23.35
CA LEU A 36 -12.79 -14.04 21.93
C LEU A 36 -13.10 -15.32 21.14
N ASP A 37 -12.40 -16.41 21.43
CA ASP A 37 -12.67 -17.71 20.80
C ASP A 37 -14.04 -18.27 21.20
N GLN A 38 -14.45 -18.10 22.46
CA GLN A 38 -15.80 -18.46 22.90
C GLN A 38 -16.89 -17.69 22.14
N VAL A 39 -16.72 -16.39 21.95
CA VAL A 39 -17.65 -15.57 21.13
C VAL A 39 -17.73 -16.09 19.69
N ARG A 40 -16.58 -16.45 19.09
CA ARG A 40 -16.53 -17.04 17.75
C ARG A 40 -17.28 -18.37 17.66
N VAL A 41 -17.19 -19.21 18.69
CA VAL A 41 -17.91 -20.49 18.76
C VAL A 41 -19.41 -20.28 18.90
N LEU A 42 -19.83 -19.33 19.74
CA LEU A 42 -21.24 -18.96 19.92
C LEU A 42 -21.86 -18.38 18.63
N ALA A 43 -21.07 -17.71 17.80
CA ALA A 43 -21.49 -17.18 16.50
C ALA A 43 -21.73 -18.23 15.39
N GLY A 44 -21.56 -19.52 15.70
CA GLY A 44 -21.67 -20.62 14.74
C GLY A 44 -20.31 -20.94 14.12
N PRO A 45 -19.51 -21.80 14.78
CA PRO A 45 -18.04 -21.89 14.76
C PRO A 45 -17.36 -21.37 13.49
N LEU A 46 -17.21 -20.05 13.40
CA LEU A 46 -16.72 -19.38 12.20
C LEU A 46 -15.24 -19.70 11.98
N SER A 47 -14.88 -20.15 10.78
CA SER A 47 -13.48 -20.30 10.39
C SER A 47 -12.81 -18.93 10.19
N HIS A 48 -11.48 -18.87 10.31
CA HIS A 48 -10.75 -17.60 10.10
C HIS A 48 -10.98 -17.00 8.71
N ARG A 49 -11.18 -17.87 7.69
CA ARG A 49 -11.48 -17.45 6.32
C ARG A 49 -12.87 -16.80 6.21
N GLU A 50 -13.85 -17.32 6.92
CA GLU A 50 -15.20 -16.74 6.95
C GLU A 50 -15.22 -15.40 7.69
N ILE A 51 -14.46 -15.27 8.79
CA ILE A 51 -14.32 -14.00 9.52
C ILE A 51 -13.67 -12.94 8.62
N GLU A 52 -12.62 -13.29 7.88
CA GLU A 52 -11.97 -12.39 6.93
C GLU A 52 -12.90 -11.94 5.81
N SER A 53 -13.65 -12.89 5.23
CA SER A 53 -14.63 -12.61 4.17
C SER A 53 -15.75 -11.69 4.66
N ARG A 54 -16.29 -11.94 5.86
CA ARG A 54 -17.33 -11.09 6.47
C ARG A 54 -16.80 -9.73 6.91
N GLY A 55 -15.51 -9.65 7.27
CA GLY A 55 -14.85 -8.42 7.71
C GLY A 55 -14.47 -7.47 6.58
N GLY A 56 -14.76 -7.80 5.30
CA GLY A 56 -14.49 -6.93 4.16
C GLY A 56 -13.02 -6.51 4.03
N GLY A 57 -12.09 -7.41 4.37
CA GLY A 57 -10.64 -7.15 4.33
C GLY A 57 -10.06 -6.39 5.53
N ARG A 58 -10.87 -5.92 6.47
CA ARG A 58 -10.40 -5.28 7.72
C ARG A 58 -9.80 -6.29 8.71
N LEU A 59 -10.20 -7.56 8.59
CA LEU A 59 -9.76 -8.66 9.44
C LEU A 59 -8.94 -9.67 8.63
N ARG A 60 -7.62 -9.51 8.59
CA ARG A 60 -6.75 -10.46 7.89
C ARG A 60 -6.67 -11.80 8.61
N ARG A 61 -6.71 -12.92 7.88
CA ARG A 61 -6.64 -14.29 8.43
C ARG A 61 -5.48 -14.50 9.40
N THR A 62 -4.29 -14.03 9.02
CA THR A 62 -3.07 -14.15 9.84
C THR A 62 -3.21 -13.40 11.16
N LYS A 63 -3.81 -12.19 11.15
CA LYS A 63 -3.97 -11.38 12.35
C LYS A 63 -5.01 -11.97 13.30
N ILE A 64 -6.08 -12.56 12.76
CA ILE A 64 -7.05 -13.33 13.55
C ILE A 64 -6.35 -14.47 14.31
N GLY A 65 -5.51 -15.25 13.62
CA GLY A 65 -4.74 -16.33 14.24
C GLY A 65 -3.80 -15.85 15.35
N GLN A 66 -3.11 -14.72 15.13
CA GLN A 66 -2.23 -14.14 16.16
C GLN A 66 -3.00 -13.66 17.39
N VAL A 67 -4.16 -13.03 17.19
CA VAL A 67 -5.00 -12.54 18.29
C VAL A 67 -5.55 -13.69 19.11
N LEU A 68 -6.01 -14.76 18.47
CA LEU A 68 -6.48 -15.97 19.17
C LEU A 68 -5.33 -16.76 19.82
N ALA A 69 -4.09 -16.56 19.37
CA ALA A 69 -2.89 -17.08 20.04
C ALA A 69 -2.45 -16.23 21.25
N GLY A 70 -3.16 -15.16 21.60
CA GLY A 70 -2.89 -14.33 22.78
C GLY A 70 -2.28 -12.96 22.50
N GLU A 71 -2.13 -12.55 21.23
CA GLU A 71 -1.72 -11.19 20.91
C GLU A 71 -2.89 -10.20 21.15
N LEU A 72 -2.65 -9.12 21.91
CA LEU A 72 -3.68 -8.09 22.09
C LEU A 72 -3.92 -7.32 20.78
N PRO A 73 -5.16 -7.28 20.25
CA PRO A 73 -5.47 -6.59 18.99
C PRO A 73 -5.40 -5.06 19.16
N ARG A 74 -5.48 -4.33 18.04
CA ARG A 74 -5.82 -2.90 18.08
C ARG A 74 -7.32 -2.72 18.34
N ARG A 75 -7.74 -1.55 18.85
CA ARG A 75 -9.14 -1.29 19.22
C ARG A 75 -10.11 -1.46 18.05
N GLU A 76 -9.71 -0.99 16.87
CA GLU A 76 -10.52 -1.03 15.65
C GLU A 76 -10.68 -2.48 15.16
N PHE A 77 -9.63 -3.29 15.30
CA PHE A 77 -9.66 -4.71 14.98
C PHE A 77 -10.61 -5.45 15.91
N LEU A 78 -10.56 -5.17 17.22
CA LEU A 78 -11.45 -5.77 18.21
C LEU A 78 -12.92 -5.46 17.90
N ALA A 79 -13.26 -4.20 17.64
CA ALA A 79 -14.62 -3.81 17.29
C ALA A 79 -15.12 -4.51 16.02
N ALA A 80 -14.29 -4.53 14.96
CA ALA A 80 -14.64 -5.21 13.72
C ALA A 80 -14.83 -6.72 13.92
N TYR A 81 -14.00 -7.35 14.76
CA TYR A 81 -14.10 -8.77 15.08
C TYR A 81 -15.40 -9.10 15.82
N LEU A 82 -15.76 -8.32 16.84
CA LEU A 82 -17.00 -8.48 17.61
C LEU A 82 -18.23 -8.30 16.72
N THR A 83 -18.24 -7.29 15.84
CA THR A 83 -19.31 -7.08 14.85
C THR A 83 -19.48 -8.28 13.92
N VAL A 84 -18.37 -8.83 13.39
CA VAL A 84 -18.43 -10.00 12.49
C VAL A 84 -18.95 -11.25 13.21
N CYS A 85 -18.65 -11.36 14.51
CA CYS A 85 -19.19 -12.42 15.36
C CYS A 85 -20.63 -12.16 15.83
N GLY A 86 -21.29 -11.08 15.39
CA GLY A 86 -22.68 -10.80 15.71
C GLY A 86 -22.92 -10.23 17.11
N VAL A 87 -21.87 -9.72 17.77
CA VAL A 87 -22.00 -9.01 19.05
C VAL A 87 -22.54 -7.60 18.78
N PRO A 88 -23.68 -7.20 19.38
CA PRO A 88 -24.26 -5.90 19.14
C PRO A 88 -23.39 -4.79 19.75
N ALA A 89 -23.42 -3.59 19.15
CA ALA A 89 -22.47 -2.51 19.45
C ALA A 89 -22.57 -2.00 20.90
N ASP A 90 -23.76 -2.06 21.50
CA ASP A 90 -24.01 -1.76 22.91
C ASP A 90 -23.30 -2.74 23.87
N ALA A 91 -23.11 -3.99 23.44
CA ALA A 91 -22.36 -5.00 24.18
C ALA A 91 -20.84 -4.92 23.98
N HIS A 92 -20.30 -3.98 23.17
CA HIS A 92 -18.85 -3.85 22.95
C HIS A 92 -18.12 -3.19 24.12
N GLU A 93 -18.81 -2.38 24.92
CA GLU A 93 -18.18 -1.56 25.96
C GLU A 93 -17.43 -2.39 27.02
N PRO A 94 -17.98 -3.48 27.59
CA PRO A 94 -17.23 -4.36 28.51
C PRO A 94 -15.92 -4.90 27.90
N TRP A 95 -15.92 -5.22 26.61
CA TRP A 95 -14.74 -5.72 25.89
C TRP A 95 -13.68 -4.64 25.73
N HIS A 96 -14.09 -3.41 25.39
CA HIS A 96 -13.17 -2.28 25.27
C HIS A 96 -12.56 -1.87 26.61
N ARG A 97 -13.35 -1.86 27.69
CA ARG A 97 -12.84 -1.59 29.04
C ARG A 97 -11.79 -2.61 29.45
N LYS A 98 -12.08 -3.90 29.25
CA LYS A 98 -11.13 -4.95 29.60
C LYS A 98 -9.86 -4.91 28.73
N TRP A 99 -10.01 -4.70 27.43
CA TRP A 99 -8.87 -4.55 26.52
C TRP A 99 -7.96 -3.38 26.93
N THR A 100 -8.54 -2.24 27.28
CA THR A 100 -7.79 -1.06 27.77
C THR A 100 -7.02 -1.42 29.03
N PHE A 101 -7.66 -2.06 30.01
CA PHE A 101 -7.01 -2.53 31.24
C PHE A 101 -5.79 -3.42 30.96
N LEU A 102 -5.91 -4.38 30.03
CA LEU A 102 -4.82 -5.30 29.69
C LEU A 102 -3.65 -4.61 28.98
N ILE A 103 -3.92 -3.62 28.13
CA ILE A 103 -2.85 -2.84 27.47
C ILE A 103 -2.15 -1.93 28.48
N SER A 104 -2.91 -1.24 29.34
CA SER A 104 -2.34 -0.40 30.39
C SER A 104 -1.50 -1.21 31.38
N ALA A 105 -1.88 -2.45 31.70
CA ALA A 105 -1.10 -3.34 32.55
C ALA A 105 0.16 -3.91 31.88
N ARG A 106 0.21 -3.95 30.54
CA ARG A 106 1.38 -4.41 29.76
C ARG A 106 2.41 -3.29 29.56
N LEU A 107 1.95 -2.05 29.50
CA LEU A 107 2.84 -0.90 29.56
C LEU A 107 3.46 -0.87 30.96
N PRO A 108 4.78 -0.66 31.10
CA PRO A 108 5.34 -0.39 32.42
C PRO A 108 4.56 0.80 32.98
N ALA A 109 4.01 0.64 34.19
CA ALA A 109 3.26 1.70 34.86
C ALA A 109 4.05 2.99 34.71
N GLU A 110 3.43 4.03 34.14
CA GLU A 110 4.10 5.32 34.02
C GLU A 110 4.62 5.68 35.42
N PRO A 111 5.93 5.90 35.57
CA PRO A 111 6.47 6.27 36.86
C PRO A 111 5.74 7.52 37.31
N ASP A 112 5.18 7.48 38.52
CA ASP A 112 4.53 8.64 39.14
C ASP A 112 5.43 9.87 38.94
N VAL A 113 4.82 10.99 38.57
CA VAL A 113 5.49 12.28 38.30
C VAL A 113 6.42 12.65 39.46
N ALA A 114 6.03 12.32 40.71
CA ALA A 114 6.88 12.52 41.89
C ALA A 114 8.13 11.62 41.91
N THR A 115 8.08 10.43 41.34
CA THR A 115 9.23 9.53 41.19
C THR A 115 10.14 10.01 40.07
N VAL A 116 9.58 10.42 38.93
CA VAL A 116 10.35 11.01 37.82
C VAL A 116 11.09 12.27 38.27
N HIS A 117 10.44 13.14 39.03
CA HIS A 117 11.10 14.34 39.57
C HIS A 117 12.20 14.00 40.57
N ARG A 118 11.99 13.04 41.48
CA ARG A 118 13.04 12.60 42.42
C ARG A 118 14.25 11.99 41.70
N GLU A 119 14.01 11.18 40.68
CA GLU A 119 15.09 10.59 39.87
C GLU A 119 15.85 11.65 39.09
N ARG A 120 15.13 12.61 38.49
CA ARG A 120 15.72 13.77 37.81
C ARG A 120 16.58 14.59 38.75
N ASP A 121 16.08 14.91 39.94
CA ASP A 121 16.81 15.73 40.91
C ASP A 121 18.03 14.98 41.46
N ALA A 122 17.93 13.67 41.68
CA ALA A 122 19.06 12.82 42.05
C ALA A 122 20.10 12.69 40.93
N ALA A 123 19.68 12.71 39.66
CA ALA A 123 20.59 12.73 38.52
C ALA A 123 21.31 14.09 38.41
N VAL A 124 20.60 15.19 38.61
CA VAL A 124 21.18 16.55 38.63
C VAL A 124 22.20 16.69 39.77
N ALA A 125 21.89 16.19 40.97
CA ALA A 125 22.82 16.19 42.09
C ALA A 125 24.10 15.39 41.80
N ARG A 126 23.96 14.20 41.18
CA ARG A 126 25.10 13.38 40.76
C ARG A 126 25.94 14.06 39.69
N ALA A 127 25.33 14.71 38.70
CA ALA A 127 26.04 15.47 37.68
C ALA A 127 26.89 16.60 38.30
N ARG A 128 26.34 17.34 39.27
CA ARG A 128 27.07 18.39 39.99
C ARG A 128 28.27 17.85 40.78
N LEU A 129 28.14 16.70 41.43
CA LEU A 129 29.25 16.05 42.13
C LEU A 129 30.37 15.66 41.15
N LEU A 130 30.02 15.05 40.01
CA LEU A 130 30.98 14.71 38.98
C LEU A 130 31.67 15.95 38.40
N GLU A 131 30.95 17.05 38.19
CA GLU A 131 31.53 18.32 37.74
C GLU A 131 32.53 18.87 38.77
N GLN A 132 32.23 18.79 40.06
CA GLN A 132 33.14 19.20 41.14
C GLN A 132 34.39 18.33 41.19
N GLU A 133 34.24 17.00 41.07
CA GLU A 133 35.38 16.07 41.02
C GLU A 133 36.26 16.34 39.79
N VAL A 134 35.67 16.53 38.61
CA VAL A 134 36.40 16.87 37.39
C VAL A 134 37.11 18.21 37.54
N ALA A 135 36.48 19.21 38.16
CA ALA A 135 37.11 20.49 38.44
C ALA A 135 38.30 20.36 39.41
N ALA A 136 38.16 19.57 40.47
CA ALA A 136 39.23 19.27 41.41
C ALA A 136 40.41 18.56 40.72
N LEU A 137 40.11 17.53 39.91
CA LEU A 137 41.12 16.81 39.13
C LEU A 137 41.85 17.74 38.16
N ARG A 138 41.14 18.64 37.47
CA ARG A 138 41.73 19.66 36.59
C ARG A 138 42.59 20.67 37.34
N ALA A 139 42.21 21.06 38.55
CA ALA A 139 42.99 21.97 39.37
C ALA A 139 44.32 21.33 39.85
N THR A 140 44.32 20.01 40.08
CA THR A 140 45.52 19.26 40.46
C THR A 140 46.35 18.77 39.28
N ALA A 141 45.75 18.65 38.09
CA ALA A 141 46.43 18.18 36.90
C ALA A 141 47.29 19.29 36.30
N VAL A 142 48.60 19.24 36.57
CA VAL A 142 49.60 19.98 35.79
C VAL A 142 49.76 19.26 34.46
N VAL A 143 48.88 19.56 33.49
CA VAL A 143 49.04 19.07 32.12
C VAL A 143 50.16 19.88 31.47
N PRO A 144 51.26 19.25 31.02
CA PRO A 144 52.32 19.97 30.33
C PRO A 144 51.73 20.67 29.09
N PRO A 145 52.12 21.91 28.79
CA PRO A 145 51.61 22.64 27.63
C PRO A 145 51.83 21.87 26.30
N GLU A 146 52.87 21.04 26.24
CA GLU A 146 53.15 20.14 25.12
C GLU A 146 52.06 19.07 24.91
N ALA A 147 51.49 18.52 25.98
CA ALA A 147 50.41 17.55 25.92
C ALA A 147 49.09 18.20 25.43
N HIS A 148 48.82 19.45 25.83
CA HIS A 148 47.70 20.22 25.29
C HIS A 148 47.84 20.52 23.80
N GLU A 149 49.05 20.83 23.33
CA GLU A 149 49.27 21.07 21.91
C GLU A 149 49.11 19.79 21.09
N SER A 150 49.65 18.66 21.57
CA SER A 150 49.48 17.34 20.95
C SER A 150 48.00 16.97 20.83
N PHE A 151 47.24 17.09 21.93
CA PHE A 151 45.80 16.78 21.93
C PHE A 151 44.99 17.70 21.02
N ARG A 152 45.36 18.99 20.94
CA ARG A 152 44.72 19.93 19.98
C ARG A 152 45.03 19.57 18.53
N LYS A 153 46.25 19.13 18.21
CA LYS A 153 46.60 18.64 16.88
C LYS A 153 45.78 17.40 16.55
N GLU A 154 45.70 16.44 17.47
CA GLU A 154 44.89 15.23 17.31
C GLU A 154 43.40 15.54 17.07
N ILE A 155 42.80 16.44 17.87
CA ILE A 155 41.41 16.88 17.66
C ILE A 155 41.21 17.50 16.26
N ARG A 156 42.17 18.30 15.78
CA ARG A 156 42.08 18.87 14.42
C ARG A 156 42.14 17.78 13.36
N THR A 157 43.05 16.82 13.50
CA THR A 157 43.17 15.68 12.59
C THR A 157 41.88 14.87 12.55
N LEU A 158 41.34 14.46 13.71
CA LEU A 158 40.10 13.71 13.80
C LEU A 158 38.90 14.47 13.21
N ARG A 159 38.86 15.80 13.38
CA ARG A 159 37.82 16.64 12.75
C ARG A 159 37.96 16.66 11.24
N ALA A 160 39.18 16.80 10.71
CA ALA A 160 39.45 16.80 9.28
C ALA A 160 39.08 15.43 8.66
N GLU A 161 39.44 14.33 9.31
CA GLU A 161 39.07 12.97 8.90
C GLU A 161 37.55 12.76 8.88
N ARG A 162 36.86 13.18 9.94
CA ARG A 162 35.39 13.11 10.02
C ARG A 162 34.73 13.90 8.89
N ASP A 163 35.22 15.10 8.61
CA ASP A 163 34.64 15.98 7.60
C ASP A 163 34.93 15.44 6.17
N ALA A 164 36.10 14.84 5.95
CA ALA A 164 36.43 14.11 4.73
C ALA A 164 35.51 12.89 4.53
N ALA A 165 35.30 12.07 5.58
CA ALA A 165 34.39 10.93 5.54
C ALA A 165 32.94 11.35 5.24
N ARG A 166 32.48 12.47 5.82
CA ARG A 166 31.17 13.06 5.49
C ARG A 166 31.09 13.51 4.04
N GLY A 167 32.17 14.08 3.50
CA GLY A 167 32.27 14.44 2.08
C GLY A 167 32.13 13.21 1.18
N GLN A 168 32.85 12.13 1.49
CA GLN A 168 32.76 10.86 0.76
C GLN A 168 31.36 10.24 0.84
N ALA A 169 30.73 10.23 2.01
CA ALA A 169 29.36 9.73 2.16
C ALA A 169 28.36 10.50 1.29
N ARG A 170 28.46 11.83 1.23
CA ARG A 170 27.62 12.66 0.36
C ARG A 170 27.81 12.36 -1.12
N LEU A 171 29.05 12.13 -1.55
CA LEU A 171 29.35 11.74 -2.93
C LEU A 171 28.75 10.37 -3.26
N ALA A 172 28.88 9.40 -2.35
CA ALA A 172 28.28 8.07 -2.52
C ALA A 172 26.75 8.15 -2.62
N THR A 173 26.09 8.99 -1.80
CA THR A 173 24.63 9.23 -1.89
C THR A 173 24.24 9.77 -3.26
N ARG A 174 24.94 10.79 -3.79
CA ARG A 174 24.65 11.35 -5.12
C ARG A 174 24.86 10.33 -6.24
N GLN A 175 25.91 9.50 -6.14
CA GLN A 175 26.17 8.43 -7.10
C GLN A 175 25.08 7.36 -7.06
N HIS A 176 24.61 7.02 -5.85
CA HIS A 176 23.49 6.10 -5.68
C HIS A 176 22.20 6.67 -6.28
N GLU A 177 21.85 7.92 -5.99
CA GLU A 177 20.69 8.61 -6.56
C GLU A 177 20.75 8.64 -8.10
N SER A 178 21.90 9.00 -8.66
CA SER A 178 22.11 8.97 -10.12
C SER A 178 21.95 7.56 -10.71
N THR A 179 22.39 6.53 -10.00
CA THR A 179 22.26 5.13 -10.46
C THR A 179 20.82 4.66 -10.37
N VAL A 180 20.10 5.00 -9.31
CA VAL A 180 18.67 4.72 -9.17
C VAL A 180 17.89 5.40 -10.28
N GLU A 181 18.20 6.65 -10.62
CA GLU A 181 17.51 7.36 -11.69
C GLU A 181 17.76 6.73 -13.07
N ARG A 182 19.00 6.31 -13.36
CA ARG A 182 19.30 5.53 -14.58
C ARG A 182 18.53 4.22 -14.63
N LEU A 183 18.37 3.53 -13.50
CA LEU A 183 17.56 2.30 -13.43
C LEU A 183 16.09 2.58 -13.70
N ARG A 184 15.51 3.63 -13.12
CA ARG A 184 14.12 4.03 -13.38
C ARG A 184 13.88 4.34 -14.86
N LEU A 185 14.78 5.11 -15.49
CA LEU A 185 14.68 5.41 -16.92
C LEU A 185 14.78 4.14 -17.78
N ALA A 186 15.66 3.20 -17.41
CA ALA A 186 15.78 1.92 -18.10
C ALA A 186 14.53 1.04 -17.94
N GLU A 187 13.91 1.02 -16.75
CA GLU A 187 12.65 0.32 -16.51
C GLU A 187 11.50 0.92 -17.32
N ALA A 188 11.38 2.25 -17.35
CA ALA A 188 10.37 2.93 -18.16
C ALA A 188 10.54 2.62 -19.67
N ALA A 189 11.78 2.66 -20.17
CA ALA A 189 12.08 2.31 -21.56
C ALA A 189 11.74 0.84 -21.88
N ARG A 190 11.98 -0.07 -20.92
CA ARG A 190 11.60 -1.49 -21.06
C ARG A 190 10.08 -1.65 -21.12
N ASP A 191 9.35 -0.97 -20.27
CA ASP A 191 7.88 -1.06 -20.22
C ASP A 191 7.24 -0.46 -21.48
N GLU A 192 7.82 0.60 -22.03
CA GLU A 192 7.44 1.15 -23.33
C GLU A 192 7.70 0.13 -24.46
N ALA A 193 8.88 -0.50 -24.49
CA ALA A 193 9.21 -1.53 -25.48
C ALA A 193 8.25 -2.73 -25.40
N LEU A 194 7.91 -3.19 -24.19
CA LEU A 194 6.92 -4.26 -23.99
C LEU A 194 5.52 -3.84 -24.45
N SER A 195 5.13 -2.59 -24.23
CA SER A 195 3.85 -2.06 -24.71
C SER A 195 3.78 -2.02 -26.24
N ARG A 196 4.86 -1.57 -26.90
CA ARG A 196 4.98 -1.62 -28.37
C ARG A 196 4.94 -3.05 -28.90
N GLN A 197 5.63 -3.99 -28.24
CA GLN A 197 5.60 -5.41 -28.62
C GLN A 197 4.18 -5.98 -28.57
N ARG A 198 3.41 -5.69 -27.51
CA ARG A 198 2.02 -6.13 -27.40
C ARG A 198 1.13 -5.59 -28.53
N LEU A 199 1.34 -4.34 -28.96
CA LEU A 199 0.61 -3.76 -30.09
C LEU A 199 0.93 -4.53 -31.39
N LEU A 200 2.21 -4.79 -31.65
CA LEU A 200 2.62 -5.59 -32.81
C LEU A 200 2.04 -7.01 -32.79
N ASP A 201 2.04 -7.66 -31.63
CA ASP A 201 1.46 -9.00 -31.48
C ASP A 201 -0.06 -8.98 -31.76
N ASN A 202 -0.77 -7.96 -31.30
CA ASN A 202 -2.20 -7.77 -31.58
C ASN A 202 -2.47 -7.54 -33.08
N ASP A 203 -1.67 -6.69 -33.74
CA ASP A 203 -1.80 -6.43 -35.18
C ASP A 203 -1.54 -7.70 -36.00
N LEU A 204 -0.54 -8.49 -35.60
CA LEU A 204 -0.20 -9.75 -36.25
C LEU A 204 -1.31 -10.80 -36.07
N GLN A 205 -1.93 -10.86 -34.88
CA GLN A 205 -3.12 -11.69 -34.66
C GLN A 205 -4.32 -11.24 -35.52
N ALA A 206 -4.57 -9.94 -35.61
CA ALA A 206 -5.65 -9.39 -36.44
C ALA A 206 -5.44 -9.66 -37.94
N ALA A 207 -4.20 -9.55 -38.42
CA ALA A 207 -3.82 -9.93 -39.77
C ALA A 207 -4.04 -11.43 -40.01
N GLY A 208 -3.59 -12.29 -39.08
CA GLY A 208 -3.81 -13.75 -39.15
C GLY A 208 -5.30 -14.12 -39.22
N ALA A 209 -6.15 -13.50 -38.41
CA ALA A 209 -7.60 -13.70 -38.44
C ALA A 209 -8.24 -13.24 -39.77
N THR A 210 -7.70 -12.20 -40.39
CA THR A 210 -8.16 -11.70 -41.69
C THR A 210 -7.77 -12.66 -42.81
N ILE A 211 -6.54 -13.18 -42.79
CA ILE A 211 -6.08 -14.22 -43.72
C ILE A 211 -6.97 -15.46 -43.59
N ALA A 212 -7.25 -15.93 -42.36
CA ALA A 212 -8.11 -17.09 -42.13
C ALA A 212 -9.52 -16.91 -42.73
N ARG A 213 -10.14 -15.74 -42.53
CA ARG A 213 -11.45 -15.40 -43.11
C ARG A 213 -11.43 -15.38 -44.64
N LEU A 214 -10.36 -14.84 -45.23
CA LEU A 214 -10.20 -14.85 -46.70
C LEU A 214 -10.04 -16.27 -47.24
N THR A 215 -9.23 -17.11 -46.60
CA THR A 215 -9.07 -18.52 -46.96
C THR A 215 -10.40 -19.26 -46.91
N GLU A 216 -11.17 -19.09 -45.82
CA GLU A 216 -12.49 -19.71 -45.69
C GLU A 216 -13.46 -19.25 -46.79
N THR A 217 -13.41 -17.95 -47.14
CA THR A 217 -14.22 -17.39 -48.23
C THR A 217 -13.84 -17.99 -49.58
N VAL A 218 -12.54 -18.13 -49.85
CA VAL A 218 -12.03 -18.78 -51.08
C VAL A 218 -12.47 -20.23 -51.15
N ASP A 219 -12.39 -20.97 -50.04
CA ASP A 219 -12.82 -22.36 -49.97
C ASP A 219 -14.33 -22.50 -50.18
N ARG A 220 -15.13 -21.61 -49.60
CA ARG A 220 -16.59 -21.53 -49.87
C ARG A 220 -16.88 -21.25 -51.35
N LEU A 221 -16.14 -20.34 -51.98
CA LEU A 221 -16.28 -20.04 -53.41
C LEU A 221 -15.89 -21.24 -54.29
N ARG A 222 -14.87 -22.01 -53.90
CA ARG A 222 -14.45 -23.23 -54.61
C ARG A 222 -15.43 -24.39 -54.42
N ALA A 223 -16.02 -24.52 -53.24
CA ALA A 223 -17.00 -25.56 -52.91
C ALA A 223 -18.38 -25.29 -53.51
N ARG A 224 -18.64 -24.08 -54.03
CA ARG A 224 -19.89 -23.74 -54.71
C ARG A 224 -20.01 -24.58 -56.00
N PRO A 225 -21.04 -25.43 -56.13
CA PRO A 225 -21.21 -26.25 -57.33
C PRO A 225 -21.41 -25.34 -58.56
N ARG A 226 -20.89 -25.76 -59.72
CA ARG A 226 -21.13 -25.15 -61.04
C ARG A 226 -22.60 -25.28 -61.48
N GLN A 227 -23.56 -24.88 -60.66
CA GLN A 227 -24.99 -24.85 -60.99
C GLN A 227 -25.43 -23.44 -61.41
N ALA A 228 -24.69 -22.84 -62.34
CA ALA A 228 -25.10 -21.60 -63.02
C ALA A 228 -24.71 -21.67 -64.51
N ARG A 229 -25.00 -22.80 -65.15
CA ARG A 229 -24.86 -22.97 -66.59
C ARG A 229 -26.00 -23.79 -67.19
N THR A 230 -27.22 -23.47 -66.79
CA THR A 230 -28.49 -23.75 -67.48
C THR A 230 -29.53 -22.86 -66.79
N GLU A 231 -30.37 -22.20 -67.57
CA GLU A 231 -31.32 -21.13 -67.18
C GLU A 231 -30.67 -19.74 -67.03
N SER A 232 -30.98 -18.70 -67.82
CA SER A 232 -31.92 -18.52 -68.92
C SER A 232 -31.49 -17.28 -69.70
N ALA A 233 -31.52 -17.37 -71.02
CA ALA A 233 -31.49 -16.22 -71.91
C ALA A 233 -32.82 -15.46 -71.83
N SER A 234 -32.78 -14.13 -71.69
CA SER A 234 -33.64 -13.24 -72.48
C SER A 234 -33.12 -11.79 -72.45
N PRO A 235 -33.28 -10.99 -73.54
CA PRO A 235 -32.48 -9.79 -73.79
C PRO A 235 -33.27 -8.46 -73.74
N ARG A 236 -32.49 -7.36 -73.67
CA ARG A 236 -32.75 -5.97 -74.12
C ARG A 236 -33.82 -5.14 -73.35
N GLU A 237 -33.71 -3.83 -73.12
CA GLU A 237 -32.69 -2.76 -73.23
C GLU A 237 -33.35 -1.45 -72.63
N PRO A 238 -32.91 -0.19 -72.84
CA PRO A 238 -32.32 0.69 -71.81
C PRO A 238 -33.09 2.03 -71.57
N SER A 239 -32.40 3.02 -70.98
CA SER A 239 -32.78 4.44 -70.72
C SER A 239 -33.22 4.67 -69.26
N GLY A 240 -32.72 5.63 -68.49
CA GLY A 240 -31.87 6.77 -68.77
C GLY A 240 -32.17 7.85 -67.71
N GLN A 241 -31.11 8.39 -67.11
CA GLN A 241 -31.02 9.73 -66.50
C GLN A 241 -31.61 10.04 -65.10
N LYS A 242 -30.67 10.61 -64.32
CA LYS A 242 -30.76 11.75 -63.37
C LYS A 242 -31.16 11.47 -61.92
N ARG A 243 -30.15 11.59 -61.04
CA ARG A 243 -30.04 12.61 -59.97
C ARG A 243 -28.67 12.45 -59.27
N LEU A 244 -27.65 13.22 -59.63
CA LEU A 244 -27.28 14.53 -59.06
C LEU A 244 -27.32 14.58 -57.52
N ALA A 245 -26.09 14.64 -56.99
CA ALA A 245 -25.61 15.09 -55.70
C ALA A 245 -26.56 15.93 -54.83
N LEU A 246 -26.57 15.63 -53.53
CA LEU A 246 -26.30 16.54 -52.40
C LEU A 246 -26.71 15.83 -51.09
N TYR A 247 -25.75 15.54 -50.21
CA TYR A 247 -25.90 15.44 -48.74
C TYR A 247 -24.46 15.54 -48.17
N THR A 248 -23.94 16.76 -47.93
CA THR A 248 -23.79 17.41 -46.60
C THR A 248 -23.16 16.46 -45.58
N ARG A 249 -21.85 16.48 -45.31
CA ARG A 249 -21.06 17.48 -44.54
C ARG A 249 -21.66 17.85 -43.18
N GLU A 250 -22.00 16.85 -42.38
CA GLU A 250 -22.26 16.97 -40.94
C GLU A 250 -22.05 15.57 -40.33
N GLU A 251 -20.84 15.25 -39.88
CA GLU A 251 -20.48 14.14 -38.94
C GLU A 251 -18.95 13.93 -38.91
N ALA A 252 -18.18 15.01 -38.79
CA ALA A 252 -16.71 14.94 -38.71
C ALA A 252 -16.09 15.80 -37.60
N ASP A 253 -16.85 16.23 -36.59
CA ASP A 253 -16.35 17.16 -35.56
C ASP A 253 -16.64 16.73 -34.10
N ASP A 254 -16.86 15.45 -33.82
CA ASP A 254 -17.03 14.94 -32.43
C ASP A 254 -15.83 14.11 -31.90
N LEU A 255 -14.64 14.25 -32.48
CA LEU A 255 -13.44 13.49 -32.08
C LEU A 255 -12.27 14.31 -31.52
N TYR A 256 -12.49 15.56 -31.12
CA TYR A 256 -11.51 16.35 -30.34
C TYR A 256 -12.14 17.01 -29.10
N GLY A 257 -12.72 16.17 -28.23
CA GLY A 257 -12.93 16.54 -26.84
C GLY A 257 -11.72 16.13 -26.00
N THR A 258 -10.73 17.01 -25.81
CA THR A 258 -9.86 16.97 -24.62
C THR A 258 -9.17 18.32 -24.35
N THR A 259 -9.72 19.01 -23.37
CA THR A 259 -9.08 19.92 -22.40
C THR A 259 -7.58 20.12 -22.51
N SER A 260 -7.16 21.29 -22.98
CA SER A 260 -5.86 21.88 -22.68
C SER A 260 -6.02 22.77 -21.44
N ASP A 261 -5.89 22.19 -20.26
CA ASP A 261 -5.72 22.92 -19.00
C ASP A 261 -4.32 22.61 -18.47
N ALA A 262 -3.36 23.48 -18.82
CA ALA A 262 -2.00 23.42 -18.33
C ALA A 262 -1.82 24.51 -17.27
N PRO A 263 -1.55 24.17 -16.00
CA PRO A 263 -1.11 25.16 -15.04
C PRO A 263 0.34 25.59 -15.35
N SER A 264 0.52 26.89 -15.56
CA SER A 264 1.82 27.56 -15.69
C SER A 264 2.77 27.23 -14.53
N PRO A 265 4.07 27.00 -14.79
CA PRO A 265 5.07 26.92 -13.74
C PRO A 265 5.34 28.32 -13.17
N VAL A 266 5.18 28.43 -11.86
CA VAL A 266 5.62 29.57 -11.04
C VAL A 266 7.15 29.61 -11.08
N ILE A 267 7.70 30.61 -11.77
CA ILE A 267 9.10 31.02 -11.65
C ILE A 267 9.22 31.80 -10.34
N GLY A 268 9.71 31.14 -9.29
CA GLY A 268 10.11 31.76 -8.03
C GLY A 268 11.61 32.01 -8.06
N ASP A 269 12.01 33.17 -8.55
CA ASP A 269 13.37 33.71 -8.41
C ASP A 269 13.45 34.62 -7.17
N GLY A 270 14.37 34.26 -6.27
CA GLY A 270 15.28 35.21 -5.61
C GLY A 270 14.74 36.10 -4.48
N GLU A 271 14.88 35.63 -3.24
CA GLU A 271 15.13 36.55 -2.11
C GLU A 271 16.65 36.68 -1.87
N PRO A 272 17.17 37.91 -1.71
CA PRO A 272 18.55 38.16 -1.33
C PRO A 272 18.79 37.96 0.17
N ILE A 273 19.94 37.35 0.48
CA ILE A 273 20.51 37.22 1.82
C ILE A 273 20.90 38.62 2.32
N GLY A 274 20.37 38.97 3.50
CA GLY A 274 20.95 39.99 4.40
C GLY A 274 21.89 39.34 5.42
#